data_AF-A0AAW2L8E2-F1
#
_entry.id   AF-A0AAW2L8E2-F1
#
_cell.length_a   1.000
_cell.length_b   1.000
_cell.length_c   1.000
_cell.angle_alpha   90.00
_cell.angle_beta   90.00
_cell.angle_gamma   90.00
#
_symmetry.space_group_name_H-M   'P 1'
#
loop_
_entity.id
_entity.type
_entity.pdbx_description
1 polymer ?
#
loop_
_entity_poly.entity_id
_entity_poly.type
_entity_poly.pdbx_seq_one_letter_code
_entity_poly.pdbx_strand_id
1 'polypeptide(L)'
;MLLILSAPTSFIATEYLDTSSLIMGNPFAIAKFDFKQRNSSIYYAAANGLAEAFNKTLCNLLKKVVAKSKRDWHERIGEALWAYRTTVRTPTQATPYALVYGVEAVLPLEQQIPSLRIAIQEGLTEEENARIRLEELEALDEKRLEAQQRLECYQARLSRRSIKA
;
A
#
# COMPACT_ATOMS: atom_id res chain seq x y z
N MET A 1 -12.26 3.80 -1.15
CA MET A 1 -10.88 3.85 -0.64
C MET A 1 -10.96 4.00 0.86
N LEU A 2 -10.75 2.90 1.60
CA LEU A 2 -10.70 2.89 3.08
C LEU A 2 -10.15 1.56 3.63
N LEU A 3 -9.81 0.59 2.78
CA LEU A 3 -9.51 -0.79 3.22
C LEU A 3 -8.02 -1.14 3.29
N ILE A 4 -7.10 -0.19 3.11
CA ILE A 4 -5.65 -0.46 3.26
C ILE A 4 -5.02 0.43 4.35
N LEU A 5 -5.78 1.33 4.98
CA LEU A 5 -5.26 2.27 5.98
C LEU A 5 -5.88 2.16 7.38
N SER A 6 -6.86 1.26 7.58
CA SER A 6 -7.21 0.74 8.90
C SER A 6 -6.95 -0.77 8.92
N ALA A 7 -6.75 -1.33 10.12
CA ALA A 7 -6.46 -2.74 10.39
C ALA A 7 -7.18 -3.73 9.45
N PRO A 8 -6.61 -4.93 9.20
CA PRO A 8 -7.12 -5.86 8.20
C PRO A 8 -8.41 -6.51 8.71
N THR A 9 -9.55 -5.83 8.66
CA THR A 9 -10.84 -6.38 9.14
C THR A 9 -11.80 -6.76 8.02
N SER A 10 -11.42 -6.55 6.75
CA SER A 10 -12.20 -7.04 5.62
C SER A 10 -11.34 -7.29 4.38
N PHE A 11 -11.51 -8.47 3.79
CA PHE A 11 -10.88 -8.91 2.55
C PHE A 11 -11.94 -8.92 1.44
N ILE A 12 -11.65 -8.30 0.30
CA ILE A 12 -12.48 -8.41 -0.91
C ILE A 12 -11.82 -9.45 -1.81
N ALA A 13 -12.46 -10.61 -1.95
CA ALA A 13 -12.00 -11.68 -2.83
C ALA A 13 -12.68 -11.53 -4.20
N THR A 14 -11.89 -11.54 -5.27
CA THR A 14 -12.37 -11.61 -6.66
C THR A 14 -12.58 -13.07 -7.08
N GLU A 15 -13.67 -13.37 -7.78
CA GLU A 15 -13.83 -14.64 -8.52
C GLU A 15 -12.83 -14.67 -9.71
N TYR A 16 -11.58 -15.03 -9.45
CA TYR A 16 -10.73 -15.65 -10.48
C TYR A 16 -11.01 -17.15 -10.45
N LEU A 17 -11.30 -17.72 -11.62
CA LEU A 17 -11.67 -19.14 -11.82
C LEU A 17 -10.65 -20.18 -11.31
N ASP A 18 -9.52 -19.77 -10.70
CA ASP A 18 -8.54 -20.68 -10.06
C ASP A 18 -8.15 -20.31 -8.62
N THR A 19 -8.41 -19.09 -8.12
CA THR A 19 -8.15 -18.75 -6.70
C THR A 19 -9.36 -18.99 -5.79
N SER A 20 -10.52 -19.23 -6.40
CA SER A 20 -11.78 -19.49 -5.69
C SER A 20 -11.71 -20.76 -4.83
N SER A 21 -10.99 -21.80 -5.27
CA SER A 21 -10.85 -23.05 -4.49
C SER A 21 -9.96 -22.92 -3.25
N LEU A 22 -8.99 -22.00 -3.24
CA LEU A 22 -8.03 -21.85 -2.13
C LEU A 22 -8.55 -20.90 -1.04
N ILE A 23 -9.29 -19.85 -1.41
CA ILE A 23 -9.86 -18.86 -0.47
C ILE A 23 -11.31 -19.22 -0.07
N MET A 24 -12.16 -19.73 -0.97
CA MET A 24 -13.46 -20.30 -0.56
C MET A 24 -13.33 -21.68 0.09
N GLY A 25 -12.21 -22.38 -0.13
CA GLY A 25 -11.99 -23.74 0.38
C GLY A 25 -11.56 -23.85 1.84
N ASN A 26 -11.33 -22.75 2.56
CA ASN A 26 -10.96 -22.80 3.98
C ASN A 26 -11.97 -22.09 4.90
N PRO A 27 -13.19 -22.65 5.06
CA PRO A 27 -14.22 -22.12 5.96
C PRO A 27 -13.76 -22.02 7.42
N PHE A 28 -12.70 -22.76 7.80
CA PHE A 28 -12.12 -22.75 9.12
C PHE A 28 -11.38 -21.44 9.45
N ALA A 29 -10.73 -20.81 8.46
CA ALA A 29 -10.00 -19.56 8.67
C ALA A 29 -10.95 -18.36 8.86
N ILE A 30 -12.05 -18.32 8.11
CA ILE A 30 -13.03 -17.22 8.16
C ILE A 30 -13.76 -17.21 9.49
N ALA A 31 -14.22 -18.39 9.95
CA ALA A 31 -14.89 -18.53 11.24
C ALA A 31 -13.97 -18.27 12.44
N LYS A 32 -12.67 -18.59 12.33
CA LYS A 32 -11.70 -18.43 13.41
C LYS A 32 -11.30 -16.97 13.69
N PHE A 33 -11.32 -16.12 12.68
CA PHE A 33 -10.85 -14.73 12.78
C PHE A 33 -11.96 -13.68 12.58
N ASP A 34 -13.22 -14.13 12.49
CA ASP A 34 -14.42 -13.29 12.37
C ASP A 34 -14.37 -12.28 11.21
N PHE A 35 -13.75 -12.70 10.09
CA PHE A 35 -13.63 -11.85 8.91
C PHE A 35 -14.95 -11.76 8.14
N LYS A 36 -15.43 -10.54 7.89
CA LYS A 36 -16.56 -10.31 6.98
C LYS A 36 -16.10 -10.42 5.53
N GLN A 37 -16.35 -11.57 4.92
CA GLN A 37 -16.11 -11.77 3.50
C GLN A 37 -17.15 -11.00 2.67
N ARG A 38 -16.69 -10.18 1.73
CA ARG A 38 -17.54 -9.50 0.74
C ARG A 38 -17.14 -9.96 -0.66
N ASN A 39 -18.08 -10.57 -1.37
CA ASN A 39 -17.88 -11.03 -2.74
C ASN A 39 -18.34 -9.94 -3.71
N SER A 40 -17.49 -9.57 -4.67
CA SER A 40 -17.86 -8.77 -5.82
C SER A 40 -18.11 -9.69 -7.01
N SER A 41 -19.07 -9.34 -7.88
CA SER A 41 -19.23 -10.06 -9.14
C SER A 41 -18.04 -9.80 -10.07
N ILE A 42 -17.72 -10.78 -10.91
CA ILE A 42 -16.59 -10.79 -11.86
C ILE A 42 -16.45 -9.47 -12.64
N TYR A 43 -17.58 -8.87 -13.04
CA TYR A 43 -17.63 -7.69 -13.90
C TYR A 43 -17.84 -6.35 -13.17
N TYR A 44 -17.82 -6.33 -11.83
CA TYR A 44 -18.02 -5.08 -11.10
C TYR A 44 -16.71 -4.29 -10.96
N ALA A 45 -16.35 -3.61 -12.05
CA ALA A 45 -15.14 -2.77 -12.16
C ALA A 45 -15.04 -1.68 -11.07
N ALA A 46 -16.17 -1.20 -10.54
CA ALA A 46 -16.18 -0.20 -9.48
C ALA A 46 -15.71 -0.74 -8.11
N ALA A 47 -15.95 -2.01 -7.78
CA ALA A 47 -15.36 -2.63 -6.58
C ALA A 47 -13.93 -3.13 -6.80
N ASN A 48 -13.63 -3.62 -8.01
CA ASN A 48 -12.34 -4.28 -8.29
C ASN A 48 -11.27 -3.32 -8.81
N GLY A 49 -11.64 -2.11 -9.26
CA GLY A 49 -10.74 -1.18 -9.94
C GLY A 49 -9.52 -0.74 -9.12
N LEU A 50 -9.61 -0.71 -7.78
CA LEU A 50 -8.46 -0.42 -6.91
C LEU A 50 -7.47 -1.59 -6.85
N ALA A 51 -7.98 -2.81 -6.70
CA ALA A 51 -7.16 -4.02 -6.72
C ALA A 51 -6.50 -4.20 -8.10
N GLU A 52 -7.25 -3.96 -9.17
CA GLU A 52 -6.73 -3.99 -10.55
C GLU A 52 -5.64 -2.94 -10.78
N ALA A 53 -5.84 -1.69 -10.33
CA ALA A 53 -4.84 -0.63 -10.46
C ALA A 53 -3.56 -0.94 -9.66
N PHE A 54 -3.70 -1.50 -8.46
CA PHE A 54 -2.58 -1.98 -7.66
C PHE A 54 -1.85 -3.13 -8.37
N ASN A 55 -2.57 -4.16 -8.80
CA ASN A 55 -2.01 -5.33 -9.51
C ASN A 55 -1.28 -4.90 -10.78
N LYS A 56 -1.84 -3.97 -11.56
CA LYS A 56 -1.19 -3.40 -12.75
C LYS A 56 0.13 -2.71 -12.39
N THR A 57 0.14 -1.94 -11.29
CA THR A 57 1.35 -1.26 -10.82
C THR A 57 2.40 -2.27 -10.38
N LEU A 58 2.01 -3.26 -9.57
CA LEU A 58 2.90 -4.31 -9.09
C LEU A 58 3.49 -5.13 -10.24
N CYS A 59 2.67 -5.55 -11.19
CA CYS A 59 3.13 -6.24 -12.41
C CYS A 59 4.14 -5.41 -13.20
N ASN A 60 3.94 -4.09 -13.30
CA ASN A 60 4.88 -3.21 -13.99
C ASN A 60 6.21 -3.06 -13.23
N LEU A 61 6.20 -3.01 -11.89
CA LEU A 61 7.43 -3.02 -11.10
C LEU A 61 8.15 -4.37 -11.23
N LEU A 62 7.43 -5.48 -11.09
CA LEU A 62 7.96 -6.83 -11.23
C LEU A 62 8.63 -7.02 -12.60
N LYS A 63 8.00 -6.57 -13.69
CA LYS A 63 8.59 -6.62 -15.04
C LYS A 63 9.96 -5.93 -15.11
N LYS A 64 10.17 -4.85 -14.34
CA LYS A 64 11.45 -4.13 -14.30
C LYS A 64 12.49 -4.87 -13.46
N VAL A 65 12.11 -5.37 -12.29
CA VAL A 65 13.02 -6.09 -11.37
C VAL A 65 13.46 -7.43 -11.97
N VAL A 66 12.54 -8.11 -12.65
CA VAL A 66 12.71 -9.46 -13.18
C VAL A 66 13.22 -9.44 -14.65
N ALA A 67 13.67 -8.28 -15.14
CA ALA A 67 14.07 -8.08 -16.54
C ALA A 67 15.17 -9.06 -17.02
N LYS A 68 16.04 -9.54 -16.12
CA LYS A 68 17.11 -10.49 -16.42
C LYS A 68 16.67 -11.96 -16.43
N SER A 69 15.76 -12.37 -15.54
CA SER A 69 15.29 -13.76 -15.43
C SER A 69 13.84 -13.80 -14.96
N LYS A 70 12.91 -14.17 -15.86
CA LYS A 70 11.46 -14.29 -15.59
C LYS A 70 11.09 -15.39 -14.61
N ARG A 71 12.00 -16.33 -14.33
CA ARG A 71 11.74 -17.49 -13.47
C ARG A 71 11.79 -17.16 -11.98
N ASP A 72 12.49 -16.08 -11.62
CA ASP A 72 12.80 -15.76 -10.22
C ASP A 72 11.86 -14.68 -9.65
N TRP A 73 10.69 -14.50 -10.27
CA TRP A 73 9.74 -13.45 -9.89
C TRP A 73 9.27 -13.56 -8.43
N HIS A 74 9.15 -14.79 -7.92
CA HIS A 74 8.68 -15.10 -6.57
C HIS A 74 9.73 -14.73 -5.52
N GLU A 75 11.02 -14.80 -5.85
CA GLU A 75 12.10 -14.33 -4.97
C GLU A 75 12.21 -12.80 -5.00
N ARG A 76 11.95 -12.19 -6.16
CA ARG A 76 12.08 -10.74 -6.39
C ARG A 76 10.83 -9.94 -6.03
N ILE A 77 9.71 -10.59 -5.67
CA ILE A 77 8.47 -9.89 -5.33
C ILE A 77 8.62 -8.99 -4.10
N GLY A 78 9.46 -9.39 -3.14
CA GLY A 78 9.78 -8.56 -1.97
C GLY A 78 10.37 -7.21 -2.36
N GLU A 79 11.29 -7.18 -3.34
CA GLU A 79 11.91 -5.95 -3.84
C GLU A 79 10.91 -5.05 -4.56
N ALA A 80 10.04 -5.62 -5.39
CA ALA A 80 8.99 -4.86 -6.07
C ALA A 80 8.00 -4.26 -5.08
N LEU A 81 7.61 -5.01 -4.04
CA LEU A 81 6.75 -4.52 -2.97
C LEU A 81 7.44 -3.44 -2.13
N TRP A 82 8.72 -3.61 -1.82
CA TRP A 82 9.50 -2.61 -1.10
C TRP A 82 9.55 -1.30 -1.88
N ALA A 83 9.92 -1.35 -3.16
CA ALA A 83 9.94 -0.19 -4.03
C ALA A 83 8.57 0.48 -4.13
N TYR A 84 7.47 -0.29 -4.20
CA TYR A 84 6.13 0.29 -4.17
C TYR A 84 5.84 1.03 -2.86
N ARG A 85 6.20 0.44 -1.72
CA ARG A 85 5.93 0.98 -0.38
C ARG A 85 6.73 2.24 -0.06
N THR A 86 7.97 2.36 -0.57
CA THR A 86 8.88 3.46 -0.26
C THR A 86 8.96 4.55 -1.33
N THR A 87 8.26 4.40 -2.46
CA THR A 87 8.23 5.42 -3.51
C THR A 87 6.99 6.31 -3.39
N VAL A 88 7.20 7.63 -3.48
CA VAL A 88 6.11 8.62 -3.48
C VAL A 88 5.19 8.40 -4.67
N ARG A 89 3.88 8.32 -4.42
CA ARG A 89 2.89 8.12 -5.46
C ARG A 89 2.33 9.45 -5.93
N THR A 90 2.36 9.72 -7.23
CA THR A 90 1.83 10.96 -7.84
C THR A 90 0.40 11.33 -7.42
N PRO A 91 -0.55 10.38 -7.28
CA PRO A 91 -1.92 10.72 -6.92
C PRO A 91 -2.09 11.17 -5.46
N THR A 92 -1.32 10.60 -4.53
CA THR A 92 -1.42 10.88 -3.09
C THR A 92 -0.35 11.85 -2.60
N GLN A 93 0.75 12.01 -3.35
CA GLN A 93 1.95 12.76 -2.97
C GLN A 93 2.59 12.27 -1.66
N ALA A 94 2.39 11.00 -1.33
CA ALA A 94 2.94 10.33 -0.15
C ALA A 94 3.40 8.90 -0.51
N THR A 95 4.28 8.32 0.31
CA THR A 95 4.63 6.90 0.19
C THR A 95 3.55 6.04 0.86
N PRO A 96 3.22 4.85 0.32
CA PRO A 96 2.28 3.94 0.98
C PRO A 96 2.73 3.54 2.39
N TYR A 97 4.04 3.42 2.63
CA TYR A 97 4.59 3.13 3.95
C TYR A 97 4.24 4.23 4.97
N ALA A 98 4.43 5.50 4.62
CA ALA A 98 4.11 6.62 5.50
C ALA A 98 2.62 6.73 5.83
N LEU A 99 1.73 6.36 4.90
CA LEU A 99 0.29 6.36 5.18
C LEU A 99 -0.13 5.24 6.16
N VAL A 100 0.59 4.12 6.18
CA VAL A 100 0.31 3.02 7.11
C VAL A 100 0.92 3.29 8.48
N TYR A 101 2.19 3.69 8.51
CA TYR A 101 2.98 3.79 9.75
C TYR A 101 3.17 5.22 10.27
N GLY A 102 2.77 6.26 9.55
CA GLY A 102 2.91 7.66 9.97
C GLY A 102 4.26 8.31 9.65
N VAL A 103 5.25 7.52 9.27
CA VAL A 103 6.63 7.95 8.98
C VAL A 103 7.17 7.33 7.70
N GLU A 104 8.11 8.02 7.07
CA GLU A 104 8.84 7.47 5.94
C GLU A 104 9.74 6.30 6.35
N ALA A 105 9.82 5.26 5.53
CA ALA A 105 10.70 4.13 5.76
C ALA A 105 12.16 4.60 5.82
N VAL A 106 12.95 4.04 6.73
CA VAL A 106 14.41 4.20 6.72
C VAL A 106 14.97 3.24 5.66
N LEU A 107 15.64 3.80 4.66
CA LEU A 107 16.22 2.98 3.59
C LEU A 107 17.56 2.39 4.05
N PRO A 108 17.95 1.19 3.58
CA PRO A 108 19.25 0.61 3.91
C PRO A 108 20.44 1.55 3.60
N LEU A 109 20.32 2.37 2.54
CA LEU A 109 21.33 3.37 2.19
C LEU A 109 21.48 4.46 3.26
N GLU A 110 20.37 4.88 3.88
CA GLU A 110 20.41 5.87 4.97
C GLU A 110 21.13 5.32 6.20
N GLN A 111 21.05 4.00 6.42
CA GLN A 111 21.75 3.36 7.54
C GLN A 111 23.25 3.16 7.23
N GLN A 112 23.60 2.82 5.98
CA GLN A 112 25.01 2.68 5.57
C GLN A 112 25.74 4.03 5.53
N ILE A 113 25.04 5.09 5.11
CA ILE A 113 25.52 6.46 5.10
C ILE A 113 24.60 7.24 6.02
N PRO A 114 24.95 7.38 7.32
CA PRO A 114 24.08 7.94 8.35
C PRO A 114 23.39 9.22 7.86
N SER A 115 22.10 9.11 7.58
CA SER A 115 21.30 10.25 7.16
C SER A 115 21.08 11.19 8.34
N LEU A 116 20.78 12.46 8.07
CA LEU A 116 20.50 13.46 9.12
C LEU A 116 19.44 12.97 10.11
N ARG A 117 18.39 12.31 9.62
CA ARG A 117 17.34 11.76 10.49
C ARG A 117 17.87 10.69 11.44
N ILE A 118 18.72 9.78 10.97
CA ILE A 118 19.31 8.72 11.81
C ILE A 118 20.25 9.35 12.85
N ALA A 119 21.10 10.29 12.43
CA ALA A 119 22.02 10.98 13.33
C ALA A 119 21.28 11.74 14.45
N ILE A 120 20.14 12.36 14.13
CA ILE A 120 19.28 13.00 15.12
C ILE A 120 18.67 11.95 16.06
N GLN A 121 18.14 10.86 15.52
CA GLN A 121 17.49 9.80 16.30
C GLN A 121 18.44 9.14 17.31
N GLU A 122 19.70 8.93 16.92
CA GLU A 122 20.76 8.37 17.80
C GLU A 122 21.11 9.28 18.98
N GLY A 123 20.86 10.59 18.86
CA GLY A 123 21.13 11.57 19.91
C GLY A 123 19.98 11.80 20.91
N LEU A 124 18.81 11.21 20.66
CA LEU A 124 17.62 11.39 21.49
C LEU A 124 17.53 10.36 22.62
N THR A 125 16.98 10.77 23.76
CA THR A 125 16.61 9.79 24.80
C THR A 125 15.39 8.97 24.37
N GLU A 126 15.14 7.85 25.05
CA GLU A 126 13.98 7.00 24.78
C GLU A 126 12.66 7.77 24.97
N GLU A 127 12.58 8.62 25.99
CA GLU A 127 11.40 9.44 26.27
C GLU A 127 11.14 10.48 25.18
N GLU A 128 12.21 11.09 24.65
CA GLU A 128 12.11 12.05 23.56
C GLU A 128 11.70 11.38 22.25
N ASN A 129 12.29 10.21 21.95
CA ASN A 129 11.91 9.38 20.81
C ASN A 129 10.43 8.97 20.88
N ALA A 130 9.97 8.52 22.05
CA ALA A 130 8.58 8.14 22.26
C ALA A 130 7.62 9.33 22.07
N ARG A 131 7.99 10.52 22.57
CA ARG A 131 7.20 11.74 22.41
C ARG A 131 7.06 12.15 20.94
N ILE A 132 8.16 12.18 20.19
CA ILE A 132 8.14 12.50 18.75
C ILE A 132 7.29 11.47 18.00
N ARG A 133 7.45 10.18 18.34
CA ARG A 133 6.68 9.11 17.72
C ARG A 133 5.17 9.25 17.95
N LEU A 134 4.76 9.71 19.12
CA LEU A 134 3.37 9.99 19.44
C LEU A 134 2.82 11.12 18.57
N GLU A 135 3.55 12.23 18.45
CA GLU A 135 3.16 13.38 17.61
C GLU A 135 2.99 12.97 16.13
N GLU A 136 3.89 12.14 15.60
CA GLU A 136 3.77 11.62 14.24
C GLU A 136 2.52 10.76 14.01
N LEU A 137 2.13 9.99 15.03
CA LEU A 137 0.93 9.15 15.01
C LEU A 137 -0.34 9.99 15.13
N GLU A 138 -0.34 11.04 15.95
CA GLU A 138 -1.46 11.98 16.06
C GLU A 138 -1.71 12.71 14.73
N ALA A 139 -0.64 13.09 14.01
CA ALA A 139 -0.73 13.72 12.69
C ALA A 139 -1.06 12.72 11.55
N LEU A 140 -1.11 11.42 11.80
CA LEU A 140 -1.24 10.40 10.75
C LEU A 140 -2.61 10.44 10.07
N ASP A 141 -3.68 10.64 10.83
CA ASP A 141 -5.03 10.66 10.27
C ASP A 141 -5.26 11.88 9.38
N GLU A 142 -4.66 13.02 9.72
CA GLU A 142 -4.66 14.21 8.87
C GLU A 142 -3.92 13.94 7.55
N LYS A 143 -2.71 13.36 7.60
CA LYS A 143 -1.95 12.96 6.39
C LYS A 143 -2.74 12.00 5.51
N ARG A 144 -3.48 11.05 6.09
CA ARG A 144 -4.34 10.11 5.34
C ARG A 144 -5.49 10.83 4.66
N LEU A 145 -6.12 11.78 5.35
CA LEU A 145 -7.22 12.57 4.80
C LEU A 145 -6.73 13.44 3.63
N GLU A 146 -5.59 14.11 3.77
CA GLU A 146 -5.01 14.89 2.68
C GLU A 146 -4.66 14.02 1.47
N ALA A 147 -4.01 12.88 1.69
CA ALA A 147 -3.68 11.93 0.63
C ALA A 147 -4.94 11.44 -0.10
N GLN A 148 -6.05 11.27 0.64
CA GLN A 148 -7.33 10.92 0.06
C GLN A 148 -7.89 12.02 -0.84
N GLN A 149 -7.96 13.25 -0.34
CA GLN A 149 -8.46 14.38 -1.11
C GLN A 149 -7.65 14.60 -2.39
N ARG A 150 -6.32 14.50 -2.31
CA ARG A 150 -5.43 14.61 -3.48
C ARG A 150 -5.73 13.54 -4.53
N LEU A 151 -5.97 12.30 -4.10
CA LEU A 151 -6.31 11.21 -5.00
C LEU A 151 -7.68 11.42 -5.67
N GLU A 152 -8.69 11.88 -4.93
CA GLU A 152 -10.00 12.23 -5.49
C GLU A 152 -9.88 13.35 -6.53
N CYS A 153 -9.15 14.43 -6.23
CA CYS A 153 -8.86 15.50 -7.17
C CYS A 153 -8.11 14.99 -8.42
N TYR A 154 -7.14 14.08 -8.22
CA TYR A 154 -6.39 13.47 -9.32
C TYR A 154 -7.31 12.65 -10.23
N GLN A 155 -8.19 11.82 -9.67
CA GLN A 155 -9.17 11.03 -10.42
C GLN A 155 -10.16 11.92 -11.18
N ALA A 156 -10.69 12.96 -10.55
CA ALA A 156 -11.59 13.92 -11.18
C ALA A 156 -10.91 14.66 -12.35
N ARG A 157 -9.61 14.94 -12.25
CA ARG A 157 -8.85 15.55 -13.34
C ARG A 157 -8.65 14.59 -14.51
N LEU A 158 -8.43 13.30 -14.23
CA LEU A 158 -8.31 12.28 -15.27
C LEU A 158 -9.64 12.06 -16.01
N SER A 159 -10.76 11.98 -15.29
CA SER A 159 -12.08 11.81 -15.92
C SER A 159 -12.43 12.99 -16.83
N ARG A 160 -12.19 14.23 -16.39
CA ARG A 160 -12.37 15.44 -17.20
C ARG A 160 -11.52 15.46 -18.48
N ARG A 161 -10.30 14.92 -18.43
CA ARG A 161 -9.43 14.82 -19.63
C ARG A 161 -9.92 13.76 -20.60
N SER A 162 -10.41 12.62 -20.10
CA SER A 162 -10.94 11.55 -20.95
C SER A 162 -12.23 11.90 -21.70
N ILE A 163 -13.00 12.89 -21.20
CA ILE A 163 -14.24 13.36 -21.83
C ILE A 163 -13.96 14.38 -22.95
N LYS A 164 -12.77 14.99 -22.97
CA LYS A 164 -12.36 16.02 -23.95
C LYS A 164 -11.48 15.49 -25.10
N ALA A 165 -11.18 14.19 -25.11
CA ALA A 165 -10.37 13.51 -26.13
C ALA A 165 -11.27 12.62 -26.97
#